data_AF-A0A9X3F8S3-F1
#
_entry.id   AF-A0A9X3F8S3-F1
#
_cell.length_a   1.000
_cell.length_b   1.000
_cell.length_c   1.000
_cell.angle_alpha   90.00
_cell.angle_beta   90.00
_cell.angle_gamma   90.00
#
_symmetry.space_group_name_H-M   'P 1'
#
loop_
_entity.id
_entity.type
_entity.pdbx_description
1 polymer ?
#
loop_
_entity_poly.entity_id
_entity_poly.type
_entity_poly.pdbx_seq_one_letter_code
_entity_poly.pdbx_strand_id
1 'polypeptide(L)'
;MKDASSTDVVVHRGRVLSTHYQCGDAYAFDADTMESLGPEPWVPQDTGISAHPKVCARTGELHYFRYGKAAPYLHYGVVDARGERVHDVAIPLPGPRLPHDMAMSERFVVFNDFPIFWDPALLARGIHRPRWDPAMPSRFAVLPRRAGPTRCGGSRPPRPTSSTSPTPSRTATSSCSTATPSATRCRARSSTARRVRLAHAPGRPRQPAAVLAPLADEPATGACREEDLSPTLTEFPTIDPRVAGVRNRHCGR
;
A
#
# COMPACT_ATOMS: atom_id res chain seq x y z
N MET A 1 21.59 7.27 1.66
CA MET A 1 21.40 7.87 0.32
C MET A 1 20.82 9.24 0.53
N LYS A 2 21.07 10.21 -0.34
CA LYS A 2 20.47 11.55 -0.23
C LYS A 2 18.95 11.44 -0.48
N ASP A 3 18.16 12.02 0.40
CA ASP A 3 16.73 12.24 0.16
C ASP A 3 16.56 13.37 -0.88
N ALA A 4 15.85 13.07 -1.96
CA ALA A 4 15.61 14.00 -3.05
C ALA A 4 14.16 14.50 -3.11
N SER A 5 13.24 13.98 -2.27
CA SER A 5 11.84 14.40 -2.23
C SER A 5 11.16 14.47 -3.61
N SER A 6 11.45 13.48 -4.47
CA SER A 6 11.29 13.60 -5.93
C SER A 6 10.36 12.58 -6.57
N THR A 7 9.63 11.78 -5.78
CA THR A 7 8.89 10.62 -6.31
C THR A 7 7.40 10.86 -6.45
N ASP A 8 6.75 11.39 -5.41
CA ASP A 8 5.31 11.63 -5.44
C ASP A 8 4.95 12.89 -4.64
N VAL A 9 3.76 13.41 -4.95
CA VAL A 9 3.15 14.56 -4.31
C VAL A 9 1.72 14.20 -3.89
N VAL A 10 1.41 14.34 -2.60
CA VAL A 10 0.07 14.11 -2.05
C VAL A 10 -0.43 15.34 -1.30
N VAL A 11 -1.74 15.61 -1.36
CA VAL A 11 -2.34 16.66 -0.55
C VAL A 11 -2.94 16.06 0.72
N HIS A 12 -2.54 16.57 1.87
CA HIS A 12 -3.08 16.20 3.18
C HIS A 12 -3.25 17.45 4.04
N ARG A 13 -4.42 17.63 4.66
CA ARG A 13 -4.70 18.77 5.55
C ARG A 13 -4.46 20.15 4.92
N GLY A 14 -4.76 20.27 3.62
CA GLY A 14 -4.54 21.52 2.88
C GLY A 14 -3.07 21.85 2.64
N ARG A 15 -2.16 20.90 2.85
CA ARG A 15 -0.73 21.02 2.53
C ARG A 15 -0.35 20.05 1.45
N VAL A 16 0.60 20.45 0.62
CA VAL A 16 1.23 19.60 -0.39
C VAL A 16 2.41 18.90 0.27
N LEU A 17 2.46 17.58 0.21
CA LEU A 17 3.55 16.76 0.74
C LEU A 17 4.32 16.12 -0.42
N SER A 18 5.61 16.36 -0.51
CA SER A 18 6.49 15.65 -1.45
C SER A 18 7.32 14.59 -0.72
N THR A 19 7.50 13.45 -1.38
CA THR A 19 8.04 12.24 -0.74
C THR A 19 9.00 11.48 -1.67
N HIS A 20 9.83 10.61 -1.09
CA HIS A 20 10.92 9.93 -1.78
C HIS A 20 10.80 8.40 -1.74
N TYR A 21 11.05 7.75 -2.88
CA TYR A 21 10.77 6.32 -3.05
C TYR A 21 11.50 5.43 -2.05
N GLN A 22 12.73 5.75 -1.65
CA GLN A 22 13.56 4.94 -0.74
C GLN A 22 13.34 5.18 0.75
N CYS A 23 12.18 5.73 1.09
CA CYS A 23 11.86 6.27 2.38
C CYS A 23 12.71 7.51 2.73
N GLY A 24 12.01 8.62 2.98
CA GLY A 24 12.60 9.91 3.29
C GLY A 24 11.65 10.75 4.12
N ASP A 25 11.99 12.01 4.34
CA ASP A 25 11.08 12.94 4.98
C ASP A 25 9.86 13.21 4.08
N ALA A 26 8.76 13.64 4.70
CA ALA A 26 7.64 14.24 3.99
C ALA A 26 7.80 15.76 4.09
N TYR A 27 8.25 16.39 3.01
CA TYR A 27 8.41 17.84 2.98
C TYR A 27 7.06 18.49 2.68
N ALA A 28 6.60 19.37 3.56
CA ALA A 28 5.36 20.10 3.40
C ALA A 28 5.57 21.43 2.68
N PHE A 29 4.59 21.79 1.88
CA PHE A 29 4.49 23.04 1.16
C PHE A 29 3.08 23.60 1.33
N ASP A 30 2.99 24.93 1.35
CA ASP A 30 1.71 25.62 1.24
C ASP A 30 1.06 25.30 -0.12
N ALA A 31 -0.24 24.97 -0.10
CA ALA A 31 -0.90 24.44 -1.29
C ALA A 31 -1.19 25.49 -2.37
N ASP A 32 -1.23 26.77 -2.00
CA ASP A 32 -1.53 27.87 -2.92
C ASP A 32 -0.24 28.52 -3.44
N THR A 33 0.73 28.73 -2.55
CA THR A 33 1.98 29.46 -2.85
C THR A 33 3.17 28.57 -3.18
N MET A 34 3.11 27.28 -2.82
CA MET A 34 4.23 26.33 -2.88
C MET A 34 5.45 26.75 -2.04
N GLU A 35 5.29 27.65 -1.08
CA GLU A 35 6.34 27.96 -0.11
C GLU A 35 6.62 26.75 0.79
N SER A 36 7.90 26.50 1.06
CA SER A 36 8.31 25.37 1.90
C SER A 36 7.93 25.61 3.36
N LEU A 37 7.24 24.65 3.94
CA LEU A 37 6.89 24.59 5.37
C LEU A 37 7.85 23.68 6.15
N GLY A 38 8.83 23.06 5.47
CA GLY A 38 9.79 22.12 6.06
C GLY A 38 9.26 20.69 6.18
N PRO A 39 10.03 19.78 6.79
CA PRO A 39 9.62 18.39 6.99
C PRO A 39 8.50 18.28 8.04
N GLU A 40 7.54 17.39 7.79
CA GLU A 40 6.45 17.12 8.72
C GLU A 40 6.97 16.41 9.99
N PRO A 41 6.65 16.90 11.20
CA PRO A 41 7.24 16.41 12.45
C PRO A 41 6.77 15.00 12.86
N TRP A 42 5.67 14.51 12.29
CA TRP A 42 5.15 13.16 12.57
C TRP A 42 5.93 12.06 11.82
N VAL A 43 6.79 12.43 10.87
CA VAL A 43 7.59 11.46 10.12
C VAL A 43 8.63 10.80 11.04
N PRO A 44 8.76 9.46 11.05
CA PRO A 44 9.82 8.79 11.80
C PRO A 44 11.21 9.24 11.32
N GLN A 45 11.99 9.87 12.20
CA GLN A 45 13.32 10.45 11.85
C GLN A 45 14.39 9.40 11.50
N ASP A 46 14.21 8.15 11.95
CA ASP A 46 15.16 7.07 11.74
C ASP A 46 15.11 6.48 10.32
N THR A 47 13.95 6.57 9.67
CA THR A 47 13.64 5.80 8.46
C THR A 47 12.83 6.56 7.42
N GLY A 48 12.10 7.61 7.80
CA GLY A 48 11.20 8.33 6.90
C GLY A 48 9.93 7.55 6.55
N ILE A 49 9.31 7.92 5.43
CA ILE A 49 8.15 7.24 4.83
C ILE A 49 8.35 7.00 3.34
N SER A 50 7.74 5.92 2.84
CA SER A 50 7.67 5.62 1.40
C SER A 50 6.94 6.72 0.63
N ALA A 51 7.23 6.81 -0.67
CA ALA A 51 6.67 7.81 -1.57
C ALA A 51 5.16 7.71 -1.79
N HIS A 52 4.51 6.59 -1.46
CA HIS A 52 3.12 6.36 -1.86
C HIS A 52 2.14 6.31 -0.67
N PRO A 53 2.06 7.37 0.16
CA PRO A 53 1.01 7.44 1.17
C PRO A 53 -0.36 7.56 0.50
N LYS A 54 -1.40 7.04 1.15
CA LYS A 54 -2.77 7.06 0.62
C LYS A 54 -3.69 7.80 1.57
N VAL A 55 -4.39 8.82 1.08
CA VAL A 55 -5.34 9.62 1.88
C VAL A 55 -6.74 9.03 1.79
N CYS A 56 -7.36 8.74 2.94
CA CYS A 56 -8.77 8.37 2.99
C CYS A 56 -9.64 9.62 2.88
N ALA A 57 -10.26 9.83 1.71
CA ALA A 57 -11.10 11.01 1.45
C ALA A 57 -12.26 11.22 2.46
N ARG A 58 -12.68 10.16 3.19
CA ARG A 58 -13.70 10.30 4.23
C ARG A 58 -13.16 10.67 5.60
N THR A 59 -12.13 9.97 6.07
CA THR A 59 -11.63 10.17 7.44
C THR A 59 -10.59 11.29 7.50
N GLY A 60 -10.05 11.71 6.35
CA GLY A 60 -8.92 12.63 6.28
C GLY A 60 -7.60 12.00 6.76
N GLU A 61 -7.59 10.70 7.05
CA GLU A 61 -6.41 9.99 7.50
C GLU A 61 -5.44 9.75 6.34
N LEU A 62 -4.16 9.97 6.59
CA LEU A 62 -3.07 9.62 5.70
C LEU A 62 -2.46 8.30 6.17
N HIS A 63 -2.52 7.31 5.30
CA HIS A 63 -1.93 5.99 5.51
C HIS A 63 -0.55 5.98 4.87
N TYR A 64 0.48 5.66 5.63
CA TYR A 64 1.85 5.54 5.12
C TYR A 64 2.44 4.20 5.50
N PHE A 65 3.54 3.87 4.84
CA PHE A 65 4.39 2.76 5.22
C PHE A 65 5.83 3.16 5.04
N ARG A 66 6.73 2.41 5.68
CA ARG A 66 8.17 2.62 5.58
C ARG A 66 8.85 1.27 5.56
N TYR A 67 9.91 1.16 4.78
CA TYR A 67 10.66 -0.07 4.64
C TYR A 67 12.15 0.22 4.74
N GLY A 68 12.90 -0.77 5.22
CA GLY A 68 14.28 -0.55 5.62
C GLY A 68 15.16 -1.76 5.40
N LYS A 69 16.44 -1.58 5.75
CA LYS A 69 17.48 -2.60 5.63
C LYS A 69 17.71 -3.38 6.92
N ALA A 70 17.12 -2.92 8.03
CA ALA A 70 17.16 -3.56 9.33
C ALA A 70 15.77 -4.11 9.68
N ALA A 71 15.74 -5.17 10.48
CA ALA A 71 14.49 -5.73 11.01
C ALA A 71 13.73 -4.64 11.79
N PRO A 72 12.38 -4.59 11.71
CA PRO A 72 11.46 -5.56 11.10
C PRO A 72 11.27 -5.40 9.57
N TYR A 73 12.04 -4.52 8.92
CA TYR A 73 12.08 -4.23 7.48
C TYR A 73 10.85 -3.54 6.88
N LEU A 74 9.68 -3.64 7.50
CA LEU A 74 8.46 -2.94 7.07
C LEU A 74 7.69 -2.44 8.28
N HIS A 75 7.14 -1.24 8.19
CA HIS A 75 6.18 -0.71 9.14
C HIS A 75 5.02 -0.05 8.41
N TYR A 76 3.87 -0.01 9.07
CA TYR A 76 2.67 0.67 8.63
C TYR A 76 2.25 1.69 9.68
N GLY A 77 1.89 2.89 9.24
CA GLY A 77 1.40 3.92 10.13
C GLY A 77 0.26 4.75 9.55
N VAL A 78 -0.35 5.53 10.43
CA VAL A 78 -1.48 6.39 10.09
C VAL A 78 -1.34 7.73 10.81
N VAL A 79 -1.48 8.80 10.04
CA VAL A 79 -1.64 10.17 10.52
C VAL A 79 -3.11 10.53 10.41
N ASP A 80 -3.68 11.10 11.47
CA ASP A 80 -5.08 11.52 11.44
C ASP A 80 -5.29 12.83 10.64
N ALA A 81 -6.54 13.27 10.53
CA ALA A 81 -6.89 14.52 9.84
C ALA A 81 -6.35 15.79 10.54
N ARG A 82 -5.80 15.67 11.75
CA ARG A 82 -5.21 16.78 12.50
C ARG A 82 -3.69 16.81 12.39
N GLY A 83 -3.06 15.79 11.80
CA GLY A 83 -1.62 15.71 11.62
C GLY A 83 -0.92 14.91 12.69
N GLU A 84 -1.67 14.19 13.53
CA GLU A 84 -1.11 13.41 14.62
C GLU A 84 -0.88 11.97 14.19
N ARG A 85 0.31 11.43 14.49
CA ARG A 85 0.61 10.01 14.28
C ARG A 85 -0.14 9.17 15.30
N VAL A 86 -1.21 8.52 14.86
CA VAL A 86 -2.15 7.78 15.72
C VAL A 86 -2.00 6.26 15.61
N HIS A 87 -1.14 5.78 14.70
CA HIS A 87 -0.82 4.37 14.55
C HIS A 87 0.58 4.21 13.94
N ASP A 88 1.39 3.30 14.46
CA ASP A 88 2.64 2.83 13.86
C ASP A 88 2.85 1.38 14.34
N VAL A 89 2.99 0.44 13.41
CA VAL A 89 3.15 -0.98 13.72
C VAL A 89 4.24 -1.60 12.86
N ALA A 90 5.10 -2.38 13.50
CA ALA A 90 6.11 -3.22 12.87
C ALA A 90 5.46 -4.40 12.14
N ILE A 91 5.93 -4.69 10.93
CA ILE A 91 5.51 -5.82 10.10
C ILE A 91 6.76 -6.65 9.82
N PRO A 92 7.02 -7.71 10.59
CA PRO A 92 8.20 -8.54 10.39
C PRO A 92 8.20 -9.17 9.00
N LEU A 93 9.22 -8.86 8.21
CA LEU A 93 9.54 -9.57 6.97
C LEU A 93 10.80 -10.43 7.15
N PRO A 94 11.00 -11.50 6.36
CA PRO A 94 12.18 -12.34 6.45
C PRO A 94 13.47 -11.66 5.95
N GLY A 95 13.40 -10.44 5.42
CA GLY A 95 14.56 -9.70 4.95
C GLY A 95 14.19 -8.37 4.31
N PRO A 96 15.20 -7.55 3.95
CA PRO A 96 14.99 -6.23 3.37
C PRO A 96 14.51 -6.34 1.93
N ARG A 97 13.36 -5.72 1.66
CA ARG A 97 12.71 -5.68 0.34
C ARG A 97 12.55 -4.24 -0.12
N LEU A 98 12.02 -4.09 -1.33
CA LEU A 98 11.70 -2.79 -1.91
C LEU A 98 10.20 -2.72 -2.28
N PRO A 99 9.28 -2.76 -1.29
CA PRO A 99 7.86 -2.52 -1.56
C PRO A 99 7.69 -1.07 -2.01
N HIS A 100 7.38 -0.85 -3.28
CA HIS A 100 7.29 0.52 -3.82
C HIS A 100 5.96 1.19 -3.47
N ASP A 101 4.84 0.48 -3.58
CA ASP A 101 3.50 1.02 -3.40
C ASP A 101 2.68 0.16 -2.41
N MET A 102 1.61 0.73 -1.89
CA MET A 102 0.61 0.09 -1.05
C MET A 102 -0.80 0.26 -1.63
N ALA A 103 -1.66 -0.70 -1.36
CA ALA A 103 -3.09 -0.59 -1.58
C ALA A 103 -3.82 -0.29 -0.27
N MET A 104 -4.97 0.37 -0.37
CA MET A 104 -5.92 0.39 0.74
C MET A 104 -7.31 -0.05 0.30
N SER A 105 -8.09 -0.44 1.30
CA SER A 105 -9.52 -0.72 1.23
C SER A 105 -10.23 -0.09 2.42
N GLU A 106 -11.55 -0.28 2.47
CA GLU A 106 -12.36 0.10 3.62
C GLU A 106 -11.83 -0.38 4.96
N ARG A 107 -11.19 -1.55 5.00
CA ARG A 107 -10.81 -2.26 6.23
C ARG A 107 -9.36 -2.72 6.30
N PHE A 108 -8.70 -2.84 5.15
CA PHE A 108 -7.37 -3.43 5.04
C PHE A 108 -6.43 -2.53 4.27
N VAL A 109 -5.15 -2.57 4.61
CA VAL A 109 -4.05 -2.18 3.74
C VAL A 109 -3.40 -3.43 3.18
N VAL A 110 -2.83 -3.29 1.98
CA VAL A 110 -2.14 -4.37 1.28
C VAL A 110 -0.76 -3.86 0.86
N PHE A 111 0.28 -4.60 1.20
CA PHE A 111 1.65 -4.31 0.78
C PHE A 111 2.14 -5.35 -0.20
N ASN A 112 2.83 -4.89 -1.24
CA ASN A 112 3.43 -5.74 -2.26
C ASN A 112 4.82 -6.20 -1.79
N ASP A 113 4.91 -7.42 -1.28
CA ASP A 113 6.16 -8.05 -0.84
C ASP A 113 6.72 -8.91 -1.98
N PHE A 114 7.25 -8.22 -2.98
CA PHE A 114 7.82 -8.82 -4.18
C PHE A 114 9.26 -9.29 -3.95
N PRO A 115 9.74 -10.26 -4.75
CA PRO A 115 11.08 -10.82 -4.62
C PRO A 115 12.18 -9.90 -5.14
N ILE A 116 12.17 -8.63 -4.71
CA ILE A 116 13.17 -7.61 -5.06
C ILE A 116 13.99 -7.32 -3.81
N PHE A 117 15.30 -7.57 -3.90
CA PHE A 117 16.24 -7.47 -2.80
C PHE A 117 17.40 -6.54 -3.12
N TRP A 118 18.07 -6.05 -2.08
CA TRP A 118 19.37 -5.43 -2.23
C TRP A 118 20.45 -6.50 -2.45
N ASP A 119 21.34 -6.28 -3.41
CA ASP A 119 22.56 -7.08 -3.55
C ASP A 119 23.47 -6.88 -2.32
N PRO A 120 23.70 -7.91 -1.47
CA PRO A 120 24.41 -7.73 -0.21
C PRO A 120 25.87 -7.25 -0.38
N ALA A 121 26.56 -7.73 -1.42
CA ALA A 121 27.95 -7.39 -1.68
C ALA A 121 28.10 -5.94 -2.16
N LEU A 122 27.14 -5.46 -2.96
CA LEU A 122 27.10 -4.07 -3.38
C LEU A 122 26.62 -3.14 -2.26
N LEU A 123 25.66 -3.59 -1.46
CA LEU A 123 25.12 -2.81 -0.35
C LEU A 123 26.19 -2.52 0.71
N ALA A 124 27.07 -3.48 1.01
CA ALA A 124 28.22 -3.30 1.90
C ALA A 124 29.19 -2.20 1.42
N ARG A 125 29.21 -1.93 0.10
CA ARG A 125 30.00 -0.87 -0.54
C ARG A 125 29.20 0.43 -0.71
N GLY A 126 28.01 0.54 -0.13
CA GLY A 126 27.12 1.68 -0.29
C GLY A 126 26.39 1.75 -1.63
N ILE A 127 26.48 0.71 -2.48
CA ILE A 127 25.84 0.67 -3.79
C ILE A 127 24.47 0.01 -3.67
N HIS A 128 23.41 0.76 -3.99
CA HIS A 128 22.02 0.34 -3.79
C HIS A 128 21.46 -0.22 -5.09
N ARG A 129 21.75 -1.49 -5.38
CA ARG A 129 21.27 -2.17 -6.59
C ARG A 129 20.15 -3.17 -6.23
N PRO A 130 18.90 -2.92 -6.64
CA PRO A 130 17.85 -3.91 -6.49
C PRO A 130 18.06 -5.05 -7.50
N ARG A 131 17.82 -6.28 -7.05
CA ARG A 131 17.79 -7.49 -7.89
C ARG A 131 16.49 -8.24 -7.66
N TRP A 132 15.87 -8.66 -8.74
CA TRP A 132 14.72 -9.55 -8.71
C TRP A 132 15.18 -11.00 -8.65
N ASP A 133 14.57 -11.79 -7.79
CA ASP A 133 14.79 -13.24 -7.66
C ASP A 133 13.62 -14.01 -8.31
N PRO A 134 13.83 -14.64 -9.49
CA PRO A 134 12.79 -15.39 -10.18
C PRO A 134 12.38 -16.67 -9.47
N ALA A 135 13.20 -17.21 -8.57
CA ALA A 135 12.95 -18.48 -7.89
C ALA A 135 11.97 -18.33 -6.71
N MET A 136 11.72 -17.09 -6.26
CA MET A 136 10.86 -16.80 -5.12
C MET A 136 9.48 -16.29 -5.57
N PRO A 137 8.37 -16.78 -4.99
CA PRO A 137 7.04 -16.26 -5.30
C PRO A 137 6.85 -14.84 -4.75
N SER A 138 6.02 -14.06 -5.45
CA SER A 138 5.51 -12.79 -4.95
C SER A 138 4.58 -13.00 -3.75
N ARG A 139 4.58 -12.07 -2.80
CA ARG A 139 3.71 -12.11 -1.63
C ARG A 139 2.96 -10.81 -1.45
N PHE A 140 1.82 -10.88 -0.77
CA PHE A 140 1.02 -9.72 -0.39
C PHE A 140 0.75 -9.74 1.10
N ALA A 141 1.24 -8.75 1.84
CA ALA A 141 0.88 -8.59 3.23
C ALA A 141 -0.48 -7.88 3.33
N VAL A 142 -1.46 -8.48 4.00
CA VAL A 142 -2.81 -7.91 4.18
C VAL A 142 -3.07 -7.64 5.65
N LEU A 143 -3.18 -6.38 6.01
CA LEU A 143 -3.33 -5.95 7.41
C LEU A 143 -4.65 -5.24 7.63
N PRO A 144 -5.32 -5.43 8.78
CA PRO A 144 -6.41 -4.55 9.18
C PRO A 144 -5.88 -3.12 9.36
N ARG A 145 -6.65 -2.11 8.91
CA ARG A 145 -6.27 -0.69 9.03
C ARG A 145 -6.17 -0.23 10.48
N ARG A 146 -7.12 -0.66 11.32
CA ARG A 146 -7.20 -0.57 12.79
C ARG A 146 -8.23 -1.56 13.32
N ALA A 147 -8.18 -1.91 14.61
CA ALA A 147 -9.31 -2.49 15.34
C ALA A 147 -10.26 -1.34 15.76
N GLY A 148 -11.35 -1.11 15.01
CA GLY A 148 -12.32 -0.05 15.32
C GLY A 148 -13.32 0.26 14.19
N PRO A 149 -14.40 1.01 14.44
CA PRO A 149 -15.49 1.21 13.49
C PRO A 149 -15.18 2.20 12.35
N THR A 150 -14.05 2.89 12.37
CA THR A 150 -13.64 3.83 11.30
C THR A 150 -13.31 3.09 10.01
N ARG A 151 -14.07 3.39 8.96
CA ARG A 151 -13.94 2.76 7.63
C ARG A 151 -13.54 3.86 6.62
N CYS A 152 -13.01 3.51 5.44
CA CYS A 152 -13.28 4.28 4.22
C CYS A 152 -14.48 3.61 3.52
N GLY A 153 -15.40 4.32 2.86
CA GLY A 153 -16.53 3.69 2.14
C GLY A 153 -17.84 3.46 2.90
N GLY A 154 -18.94 3.89 2.28
CA GLY A 154 -20.29 3.90 2.85
C GLY A 154 -21.20 2.86 2.20
N SER A 155 -21.92 2.13 3.04
CA SER A 155 -23.28 1.68 2.72
C SER A 155 -24.14 1.98 3.94
N ARG A 156 -25.34 2.53 3.71
CA ARG A 156 -26.38 2.66 4.74
C ARG A 156 -26.67 1.25 5.27
N PRO A 157 -26.72 1.02 6.60
CA PRO A 157 -27.14 -0.28 7.10
C PRO A 157 -28.58 -0.55 6.62
N PRO A 158 -28.90 -1.73 6.08
CA PRO A 158 -30.30 -2.11 5.90
C PRO A 158 -30.98 -2.15 7.28
N ARG A 159 -32.23 -1.70 7.35
CA ARG A 159 -33.07 -1.80 8.56
C ARG A 159 -33.10 -3.26 9.03
N PRO A 160 -33.10 -3.52 10.35
CA PRO A 160 -33.12 -4.88 10.86
C PRO A 160 -34.50 -5.48 10.64
N THR A 161 -34.62 -6.38 9.66
CA THR A 161 -35.69 -7.37 9.61
C THR A 161 -35.04 -8.73 9.64
N SER A 162 -35.27 -9.45 10.75
CA SER A 162 -34.98 -10.87 11.03
C SER A 162 -33.67 -11.48 10.48
N SER A 163 -32.75 -11.73 11.42
CA SER A 163 -31.71 -12.79 11.38
C SER A 163 -31.05 -13.06 10.02
N THR A 164 -30.13 -12.20 9.60
CA THR A 164 -29.09 -12.60 8.66
C THR A 164 -27.82 -11.81 8.94
N SER A 165 -26.73 -12.51 9.26
CA SER A 165 -25.42 -11.95 9.58
C SER A 165 -24.90 -11.03 8.44
N PRO A 166 -24.43 -9.81 8.74
CA PRO A 166 -24.00 -8.87 7.70
C PRO A 166 -22.66 -9.33 7.07
N THR A 167 -22.66 -9.59 5.77
CA THR A 167 -21.46 -9.97 4.99
C THR A 167 -20.82 -8.71 4.37
N PRO A 168 -19.59 -8.33 4.72
CA PRO A 168 -18.96 -7.10 4.21
C PRO A 168 -18.12 -7.33 2.94
N SER A 169 -18.31 -6.50 1.91
CA SER A 169 -17.50 -6.48 0.68
C SER A 169 -16.01 -6.19 0.96
N ARG A 170 -15.11 -6.94 0.32
CA ARG A 170 -13.64 -6.81 0.43
C ARG A 170 -13.07 -6.39 -0.93
N THR A 171 -12.91 -5.09 -1.15
CA THR A 171 -12.32 -4.53 -2.36
C THR A 171 -11.19 -3.59 -1.96
N ALA A 172 -9.95 -4.00 -2.15
CA ALA A 172 -8.79 -3.10 -2.16
C ALA A 172 -8.46 -2.74 -3.62
N THR A 173 -7.95 -1.55 -3.86
CA THR A 173 -7.47 -1.14 -5.19
C THR A 173 -6.06 -0.62 -4.98
N SER A 174 -5.06 -1.22 -5.65
CA SER A 174 -3.68 -0.71 -5.65
C SER A 174 -3.42 0.03 -6.96
N SER A 175 -2.84 1.22 -6.89
CA SER A 175 -1.96 1.69 -7.96
C SER A 175 -0.65 0.90 -7.86
N CYS A 176 0.07 0.72 -8.95
CA CYS A 176 1.43 0.19 -8.93
C CYS A 176 2.24 1.17 -9.76
N SER A 177 3.31 1.72 -9.18
CA SER A 177 4.31 2.49 -9.89
C SER A 177 5.64 1.76 -9.79
N THR A 178 6.30 1.63 -10.93
CA THR A 178 7.74 1.36 -11.13
C THR A 178 8.42 0.20 -10.38
N ALA A 179 8.14 -1.02 -10.86
CA ALA A 179 9.12 -1.98 -11.40
C ALA A 179 8.38 -3.31 -11.55
N THR A 180 7.78 -3.53 -12.73
CA THR A 180 6.87 -4.62 -13.15
C THR A 180 5.39 -4.15 -13.21
N PRO A 181 4.71 -4.21 -14.38
CA PRO A 181 3.33 -3.75 -14.54
C PRO A 181 2.37 -4.79 -13.95
N SER A 182 1.85 -4.58 -12.74
CA SER A 182 0.75 -5.41 -12.21
C SER A 182 0.01 -4.70 -11.08
N ALA A 183 -1.14 -4.09 -11.40
CA ALA A 183 -2.09 -3.63 -10.39
C ALA A 183 -2.76 -4.85 -9.73
N THR A 184 -2.61 -4.98 -8.41
CA THR A 184 -2.97 -6.20 -7.69
C THR A 184 -4.13 -5.99 -6.71
N ARG A 185 -5.07 -6.94 -6.72
CA ARG A 185 -6.20 -7.03 -5.81
C ARG A 185 -6.36 -8.46 -5.26
N CYS A 186 -5.98 -8.69 -4.00
CA CYS A 186 -5.95 -10.03 -3.39
C CYS A 186 -7.28 -10.50 -2.74
N ARG A 187 -7.40 -11.82 -2.59
CA ARG A 187 -8.49 -12.54 -1.91
C ARG A 187 -7.91 -13.43 -0.80
N ALA A 188 -8.57 -13.52 0.36
CA ALA A 188 -8.31 -14.54 1.37
C ALA A 188 -9.62 -15.30 1.67
N ARG A 189 -9.56 -16.63 1.75
CA ARG A 189 -10.73 -17.51 1.94
C ARG A 189 -11.06 -17.66 3.43
N SER A 190 -12.24 -17.23 3.82
CA SER A 190 -13.11 -17.99 4.74
C SER A 190 -14.50 -18.09 4.10
N SER A 191 -15.29 -19.07 4.50
CA SER A 191 -16.28 -19.88 3.76
C SER A 191 -17.52 -19.21 3.12
N THR A 192 -17.53 -17.91 2.80
CA THR A 192 -18.70 -17.26 2.15
C THR A 192 -18.29 -16.19 1.12
N ALA A 193 -17.49 -16.55 0.12
CA ALA A 193 -16.72 -15.56 -0.65
C ALA A 193 -17.19 -15.30 -2.11
N ARG A 194 -17.77 -14.12 -2.39
CA ARG A 194 -18.11 -13.61 -3.74
C ARG A 194 -17.08 -12.63 -4.35
N ARG A 195 -16.43 -13.07 -5.47
CA ARG A 195 -15.46 -12.51 -6.47
C ARG A 195 -14.59 -11.23 -6.25
N VAL A 196 -13.32 -11.28 -6.68
CA VAL A 196 -12.30 -10.19 -6.72
C VAL A 196 -11.30 -10.43 -7.89
N ARG A 197 -10.82 -9.40 -8.63
CA ARG A 197 -10.06 -9.47 -9.91
C ARG A 197 -8.78 -8.60 -9.95
N LEU A 198 -7.71 -9.06 -10.62
CA LEU A 198 -6.38 -8.42 -10.86
C LEU A 198 -6.22 -7.96 -12.32
N ALA A 199 -5.16 -7.17 -12.64
CA ALA A 199 -4.69 -6.86 -14.00
C ALA A 199 -3.20 -7.21 -14.23
N HIS A 200 -2.89 -7.95 -15.30
CA HIS A 200 -1.52 -8.16 -15.82
C HIS A 200 -1.42 -7.74 -17.31
N ALA A 201 -0.20 -7.48 -17.79
CA ALA A 201 0.06 -7.28 -19.22
C ALA A 201 0.23 -8.63 -19.95
N PRO A 202 -0.22 -8.78 -21.20
CA PRO A 202 -0.14 -10.06 -21.91
C PRO A 202 1.32 -10.47 -22.21
N GLY A 203 1.62 -11.76 -22.09
CA GLY A 203 2.85 -12.37 -22.61
C GLY A 203 3.95 -12.74 -21.61
N ARG A 204 3.74 -12.63 -20.29
CA ARG A 204 4.71 -13.08 -19.27
C ARG A 204 4.19 -14.30 -18.49
N PRO A 205 5.08 -15.23 -18.06
CA PRO A 205 4.68 -16.36 -17.25
C PRO A 205 4.10 -15.89 -15.91
N ARG A 206 2.91 -16.38 -15.57
CA ARG A 206 2.25 -16.12 -14.28
C ARG A 206 3.12 -16.68 -13.15
N GLN A 207 3.44 -15.85 -12.16
CA GLN A 207 4.11 -16.32 -10.96
C GLN A 207 3.08 -16.62 -9.87
N PRO A 208 3.28 -17.69 -9.09
CA PRO A 208 2.42 -17.94 -7.93
C PRO A 208 2.58 -16.80 -6.92
N ALA A 209 1.45 -16.25 -6.46
CA ALA A 209 1.42 -15.24 -5.42
C ALA A 209 0.73 -15.74 -4.15
N ALA A 210 1.33 -15.46 -2.99
CA ALA A 210 0.80 -15.85 -1.68
C ALA A 210 0.36 -14.63 -0.85
N VAL A 211 -0.60 -14.82 0.06
CA VAL A 211 -1.01 -13.78 1.01
C VAL A 211 -0.36 -14.04 2.37
N LEU A 212 0.28 -13.02 2.94
CA LEU A 212 0.74 -12.96 4.32
C LEU A 212 -0.29 -12.18 5.16
N ALA A 213 -0.73 -12.75 6.27
CA ALA A 213 -1.42 -12.00 7.32
C ALA A 213 -0.43 -11.75 8.47
N PRO A 214 -0.45 -10.61 9.18
CA PRO A 214 0.36 -10.45 10.36
C PRO A 214 -0.18 -11.31 11.49
N LEU A 215 0.75 -11.97 12.18
CA LEU A 215 0.63 -12.64 13.47
C LEU A 215 -0.55 -13.62 13.62
N ALA A 216 -0.29 -14.85 13.18
CA ALA A 216 -0.18 -15.96 14.13
C ALA A 216 1.11 -16.72 13.76
N ASP A 217 1.70 -17.49 14.68
CA ASP A 217 2.92 -18.30 14.51
C ASP A 217 2.86 -19.36 13.37
N GLU A 218 1.90 -19.24 12.46
CA GLU A 218 1.70 -20.05 11.25
C GLU A 218 1.22 -19.12 10.12
N PRO A 219 1.80 -19.16 8.91
CA PRO A 219 1.30 -18.40 7.78
C PRO A 219 -0.11 -18.90 7.43
N ALA A 220 -1.13 -18.09 7.72
CA ALA A 220 -2.46 -18.29 7.14
C ALA A 220 -2.37 -18.09 5.62
N THR A 221 -2.02 -19.15 4.90
CA THR A 221 -1.83 -19.14 3.45
C THR A 221 -3.18 -18.93 2.77
N GLY A 222 -3.36 -17.73 2.21
CA GLY A 222 -4.48 -17.42 1.33
C GLY A 222 -4.10 -17.67 -0.14
N ALA A 223 -4.94 -18.37 -0.88
CA ALA A 223 -4.77 -18.50 -2.33
C ALA A 223 -5.07 -17.18 -3.05
N CYS A 224 -4.10 -16.65 -3.80
CA CYS A 224 -4.30 -15.53 -4.72
C CYS A 224 -4.75 -16.05 -6.10
N ARG A 225 -5.58 -15.28 -6.81
CA ARG A 225 -5.90 -15.54 -8.22
C ARG A 225 -5.68 -14.27 -9.01
N GLU A 226 -4.86 -14.38 -10.04
CA GLU A 226 -4.59 -13.32 -11.00
C GLU A 226 -5.56 -13.39 -12.19
N GLU A 227 -5.87 -12.22 -12.73
CA GLU A 227 -6.72 -12.04 -13.92
C GLU A 227 -6.14 -10.86 -14.71
N ASP A 228 -6.50 -10.73 -15.97
CA ASP A 228 -6.12 -9.58 -16.80
C ASP A 228 -7.37 -8.70 -16.96
N LEU A 229 -7.30 -7.43 -16.53
CA LEU A 229 -8.43 -6.49 -16.70
C LEU A 229 -8.43 -5.84 -18.08
N SER A 230 -7.28 -5.82 -18.75
CA SER A 230 -7.09 -5.17 -20.03
C SER A 230 -5.99 -5.88 -20.79
N PRO A 231 -6.14 -6.10 -22.11
CA PRO A 231 -5.05 -6.60 -22.94
C PRO A 231 -3.98 -5.54 -23.23
N THR A 232 -4.21 -4.27 -22.88
CA THR A 232 -3.25 -3.19 -23.13
C THR A 232 -2.21 -3.08 -22.03
N LEU A 233 -0.94 -3.08 -22.41
CA LEU A 233 0.16 -2.69 -21.52
C LEU A 233 -0.09 -1.26 -21.03
N THR A 234 -0.24 -1.09 -19.71
CA THR A 234 -0.58 0.18 -19.07
C THR A 234 0.27 0.34 -17.82
N GLU A 235 0.70 1.56 -17.52
CA GLU A 235 1.44 1.97 -16.32
C GLU A 235 0.83 3.26 -15.76
N PHE A 236 1.22 3.66 -14.55
CA PHE A 236 0.72 4.85 -13.86
C PHE A 236 -0.81 4.92 -13.71
N PRO A 237 -1.46 3.86 -13.16
CA PRO A 237 -2.91 3.85 -12.99
C PRO A 237 -3.37 4.92 -12.00
N THR A 238 -4.33 5.73 -12.41
CA THR A 238 -4.99 6.71 -11.54
C THR A 238 -6.45 6.34 -11.30
N ILE A 239 -6.99 6.72 -10.15
CA ILE A 239 -8.42 6.62 -9.84
C ILE A 239 -8.90 7.94 -9.29
N ASP A 240 -10.21 8.18 -9.32
CA ASP A 240 -10.79 9.31 -8.59
C ASP A 240 -10.44 9.17 -7.09
N PRO A 241 -9.72 10.14 -6.49
CA PRO A 241 -9.24 10.05 -5.12
C PRO A 241 -10.40 9.96 -4.10
N ARG A 242 -11.59 10.43 -4.45
CA ARG A 242 -12.80 10.34 -3.60
C ARG A 242 -13.25 8.90 -3.38
N VAL A 243 -12.85 7.99 -4.27
CA VAL A 243 -13.16 6.56 -4.19
C VAL A 243 -11.93 5.70 -3.86
N ALA A 244 -10.87 6.31 -3.34
CA ALA A 244 -9.72 5.57 -2.85
C ALA A 244 -10.12 4.62 -1.71
N GLY A 245 -9.72 3.35 -1.83
CA GLY A 245 -10.09 2.31 -0.87
C GLY A 245 -11.51 1.74 -0.98
N VAL A 246 -12.29 2.15 -1.99
CA VAL A 246 -13.60 1.55 -2.27
C VAL A 246 -13.67 0.99 -3.68
N ARG A 247 -14.75 0.23 -3.95
CA ARG A 247 -15.00 -0.27 -5.31
C ARG A 247 -15.28 0.90 -6.24
N ASN A 248 -14.51 0.98 -7.31
CA ASN A 248 -14.70 1.95 -8.39
C ASN A 248 -14.88 1.22 -9.74
N ARG A 249 -15.30 1.98 -10.76
CA ARG A 249 -15.52 1.50 -12.13
C ARG A 249 -14.47 2.03 -13.12
N HIS A 250 -13.81 3.13 -12.78
CA HIS A 250 -12.95 3.88 -13.70
C HIS A 250 -11.52 3.90 -13.18
N CYS A 251 -10.59 3.63 -14.07
CA CYS A 251 -9.15 3.83 -13.89
C CYS A 251 -8.71 4.73 -15.04
N GLY A 252 -8.10 5.87 -14.72
CA GLY A 252 -7.51 6.77 -15.69
C GLY A 252 -6.24 6.18 -16.30
N ARG A 253 -5.88 6.71 -17.46
CA ARG A 253 -4.56 6.59 -18.08
C ARG A 253 -3.78 7.88 -17.86
#